data_AF-A0AAN4YNQ4-F1
#
_entry.id   AF-A0AAN4YNQ4-F1
#
_cell.length_a   1.000
_cell.length_b   1.000
_cell.length_c   1.000
_cell.angle_alpha   90.00
_cell.angle_beta   90.00
_cell.angle_gamma   90.00
#
_symmetry.space_group_name_H-M   'P 1'
#
loop_
_entity.id
_entity.type
_entity.pdbx_description
1 polymer ?
#
loop_
_entity_poly.entity_id
_entity_poly.type
_entity_poly.pdbx_seq_one_letter_code
_entity_poly.pdbx_strand_id
1 'polypeptide(L)'
;MSRKRKTGLKDVCQILEDVRKIRIEHVESMFMRSAPCSKYTENAISDRLIEGTSSLGSNLLQNLKIAQDTLRDYGHFREADALTDVLINCAQLPELGGLGLTEHTDLTEEQDSEALFLVSAWWEALNSADRAKAFPTPLRTRPEGRRGMTLSEKIFSLHDIDQRGSVAPGDLIRVDVDWVIASEASWAVSA
;
A
#
# COMPACT_ATOMS: atom_id res chain seq x y z
N MET A 1 -33.58 2.82 -0.06
CA MET A 1 -32.80 3.61 -1.04
C MET A 1 -31.40 3.82 -0.46
N SER A 2 -30.49 2.91 -0.79
CA SER A 2 -29.12 2.92 -0.24
C SER A 2 -28.30 4.00 -0.94
N ARG A 3 -27.73 4.91 -0.16
CA ARG A 3 -26.94 6.05 -0.65
C ARG A 3 -25.59 5.48 -1.09
N LYS A 4 -25.42 5.25 -2.40
CA LYS A 4 -24.16 4.80 -3.02
C LYS A 4 -23.01 5.71 -2.52
N ARG A 5 -22.14 5.21 -1.65
CA ARG A 5 -20.90 5.92 -1.33
C ARG A 5 -20.02 5.77 -2.56
N LYS A 6 -19.77 6.88 -3.25
CA LYS A 6 -18.75 6.90 -4.30
C LYS A 6 -17.40 6.84 -3.60
N THR A 7 -16.75 5.71 -3.73
CA THR A 7 -15.34 5.48 -3.40
C THR A 7 -14.51 6.51 -4.16
N GLY A 8 -13.79 7.33 -3.41
CA GLY A 8 -13.17 8.56 -3.92
C GLY A 8 -11.66 8.55 -3.74
N LEU A 9 -11.00 9.55 -4.34
CA LEU A 9 -9.59 9.86 -4.13
C LEU A 9 -9.23 9.94 -2.62
N LYS A 10 -10.19 10.37 -1.78
CA LYS A 10 -10.04 10.45 -0.33
C LYS A 10 -9.76 9.07 0.31
N ASP A 11 -10.39 8.01 -0.17
CA ASP A 11 -10.20 6.67 0.38
C ASP A 11 -8.79 6.16 0.07
N VAL A 12 -8.29 6.43 -1.14
CA VAL A 12 -6.90 6.12 -1.54
C VAL A 12 -5.89 6.90 -0.70
N CYS A 13 -6.13 8.19 -0.48
CA CYS A 13 -5.28 9.01 0.39
C CYS A 13 -5.31 8.54 1.85
N GLN A 14 -6.48 8.12 2.36
CA GLN A 14 -6.62 7.58 3.71
C GLN A 14 -5.82 6.29 3.87
N ILE A 15 -5.91 5.35 2.91
CA ILE A 15 -5.12 4.11 2.92
C ILE A 15 -3.62 4.44 2.87
N LEU A 16 -3.21 5.43 2.07
CA LEU A 16 -1.80 5.84 1.99
C LEU A 16 -1.29 6.35 3.34
N GLU A 17 -2.08 7.19 4.02
CA GLU A 17 -1.74 7.67 5.37
C GLU A 17 -1.74 6.52 6.39
N ASP A 18 -2.71 5.62 6.32
CA ASP A 18 -2.82 4.52 7.28
C ASP A 18 -1.68 3.50 7.12
N VAL A 19 -1.36 3.10 5.89
CA VAL A 19 -0.39 2.04 5.57
C VAL A 19 1.03 2.58 5.50
N ARG A 20 1.28 3.71 4.82
CA ARG A 20 2.63 4.25 4.60
C ARG A 20 2.98 5.41 5.52
N LYS A 21 2.04 5.95 6.30
CA LYS A 21 2.23 7.16 7.13
C LYS A 21 2.69 8.37 6.30
N ILE A 22 2.36 8.39 5.01
CA ILE A 22 2.65 9.49 4.10
C ILE A 22 1.40 10.38 4.04
N ARG A 23 1.54 11.65 4.40
CA ARG A 23 0.48 12.65 4.29
C ARG A 23 0.73 13.55 3.09
N ILE A 24 -0.21 13.58 2.16
CA ILE A 24 -0.21 14.53 1.05
C ILE A 24 -1.08 15.72 1.48
N GLU A 25 -0.45 16.73 2.08
CA GLU A 25 -1.12 17.84 2.78
C GLU A 25 -2.02 18.72 1.88
N HIS A 26 -1.92 18.60 0.55
CA HIS A 26 -2.58 19.51 -0.39
C HIS A 26 -3.88 19.00 -1.03
N VAL A 27 -4.31 17.77 -0.76
CA VAL A 27 -5.53 17.22 -1.39
C VAL A 27 -6.79 18.02 -0.99
N GLU A 28 -6.85 18.58 0.23
CA GLU A 28 -7.95 19.45 0.66
C GLU A 28 -7.94 20.84 -0.02
N SER A 29 -6.75 21.38 -0.34
CA SER A 29 -6.62 22.69 -1.00
C SER A 29 -7.11 22.68 -2.46
N MET A 30 -7.16 21.50 -3.10
CA MET A 30 -7.75 21.28 -4.42
C MET A 30 -9.29 21.36 -4.42
N PHE A 31 -9.95 21.12 -3.29
CA PHE A 31 -11.42 21.08 -3.21
C PHE A 31 -12.08 22.45 -2.93
N MET A 32 -11.34 23.44 -2.44
CA MET A 32 -11.93 24.69 -1.88
C MET A 32 -11.65 25.98 -2.67
N ARG A 33 -10.95 25.94 -3.82
CA ARG A 33 -10.82 27.13 -4.69
C ARG A 33 -11.95 27.21 -5.72
N SER A 34 -13.18 27.44 -5.24
CA SER A 34 -14.31 27.89 -6.06
C SER A 34 -14.95 29.14 -5.45
N ALA A 35 -14.17 30.21 -5.34
CA ALA A 35 -14.70 31.56 -5.18
C ALA A 35 -13.84 32.54 -6.00
N PRO A 36 -14.40 33.26 -6.98
CA PRO A 36 -13.60 34.13 -7.83
C PRO A 36 -13.33 35.44 -7.08
N CYS A 37 -12.07 35.67 -6.67
CA CYS A 37 -11.62 37.00 -6.32
C CYS A 37 -10.80 37.57 -7.48
N SER A 38 -11.42 38.56 -8.13
CA SER A 38 -10.92 39.33 -9.25
C SER A 38 -9.68 40.16 -8.89
N LYS A 39 -8.63 40.08 -9.72
CA LYS A 39 -7.96 41.18 -10.47
C LYS A 39 -6.44 40.96 -10.62
N TYR A 40 -6.01 40.82 -11.90
CA TYR A 40 -4.77 41.29 -12.58
C TYR A 40 -3.40 41.10 -11.87
N THR A 41 -2.30 40.60 -12.45
CA THR A 41 -1.77 40.55 -13.83
C THR A 41 -0.58 39.58 -13.91
N GLU A 42 -0.47 38.88 -15.05
CA GLU A 42 0.75 38.42 -15.74
C GLU A 42 1.77 37.53 -15.02
N ASN A 43 1.59 36.21 -15.17
CA ASN A 43 2.57 35.35 -15.86
C ASN A 43 1.89 34.01 -16.21
N ALA A 44 1.49 33.90 -17.46
CA ALA A 44 0.75 32.76 -18.00
C ALA A 44 1.70 31.57 -18.25
N ILE A 45 1.61 30.55 -17.41
CA ILE A 45 1.74 29.11 -17.68
C ILE A 45 1.12 28.40 -16.45
N SER A 46 0.24 27.42 -16.68
CA SER A 46 -0.50 26.60 -15.68
C SER A 46 -1.97 26.94 -15.42
N ASP A 47 -2.75 27.21 -16.48
CA ASP A 47 -4.21 27.34 -16.35
C ASP A 47 -4.99 26.63 -17.47
N ARG A 48 -4.56 25.40 -17.83
CA ARG A 48 -5.21 24.62 -18.90
C ARG A 48 -5.55 23.16 -18.62
N LEU A 49 -5.43 22.66 -17.38
CA LEU A 49 -5.74 21.25 -17.12
C LEU A 49 -6.92 20.98 -16.16
N ILE A 50 -7.57 22.00 -15.61
CA ILE A 50 -8.61 21.77 -14.59
C ILE A 50 -9.79 22.74 -14.77
N GLU A 51 -10.40 22.75 -15.95
CA GLU A 51 -11.73 23.38 -16.15
C GLU A 51 -12.77 22.40 -16.74
N GLY A 52 -12.46 21.10 -16.81
CA GLY A 52 -13.31 20.10 -17.48
C GLY A 52 -13.95 19.01 -16.62
N THR A 53 -13.62 18.85 -15.34
CA THR A 53 -13.96 17.62 -14.58
C THR A 53 -14.99 17.79 -13.48
N SER A 54 -15.67 18.93 -13.40
CA SER A 54 -16.68 19.17 -12.35
C SER A 54 -18.06 18.53 -12.61
N SER A 55 -18.23 17.64 -13.60
CA SER A 55 -19.55 17.00 -13.83
C SER A 55 -19.57 15.59 -14.45
N LEU A 56 -18.46 14.84 -14.49
CA LEU A 56 -18.46 13.44 -14.94
C LEU A 56 -17.96 12.56 -13.79
N GLY A 57 -18.68 11.50 -13.44
CA GLY A 57 -18.33 10.64 -12.30
C GLY A 57 -16.89 10.13 -12.43
N SER A 58 -16.01 10.55 -11.52
CA SER A 58 -14.63 10.07 -11.48
C SER A 58 -14.64 8.57 -11.16
N ASN A 59 -14.25 7.73 -12.12
CA ASN A 59 -14.08 6.31 -11.90
C ASN A 59 -12.85 6.07 -11.00
N LEU A 60 -12.87 5.04 -10.14
CA LEU A 60 -11.79 4.73 -9.20
C LEU A 60 -10.42 4.63 -9.90
N LEU A 61 -10.38 4.05 -11.10
CA LEU A 61 -9.17 3.98 -11.93
C LEU A 61 -8.57 5.36 -12.25
N GLN A 62 -9.41 6.36 -12.52
CA GLN A 62 -8.94 7.73 -12.76
C GLN A 62 -8.37 8.34 -11.47
N ASN A 63 -9.01 8.08 -10.32
CA ASN A 63 -8.51 8.50 -9.03
C ASN A 63 -7.15 7.87 -8.70
N LEU A 64 -6.96 6.59 -9.03
CA LEU A 64 -5.67 5.90 -8.85
C LEU A 64 -4.57 6.49 -9.74
N LYS A 65 -4.88 6.84 -11.00
CA LYS A 65 -3.93 7.55 -11.88
C LYS A 65 -3.54 8.92 -11.34
N ILE A 66 -4.53 9.70 -10.88
CA ILE A 66 -4.25 11.01 -10.26
C ILE A 66 -3.35 10.84 -9.03
N ALA A 67 -3.62 9.86 -8.18
CA ALA A 67 -2.79 9.57 -7.01
C ALA A 67 -1.37 9.13 -7.40
N GLN A 68 -1.22 8.32 -8.44
CA GLN A 68 0.07 7.89 -9.00
C GLN A 68 0.91 9.08 -9.48
N ASP A 69 0.32 9.97 -10.29
CA ASP A 69 0.99 11.15 -10.81
C ASP A 69 1.42 12.08 -9.67
N THR A 70 0.51 12.29 -8.71
CA THR A 70 0.78 13.08 -7.50
C THR A 70 1.96 12.48 -6.72
N LEU A 71 2.00 11.17 -6.51
CA LEU A 71 3.11 10.51 -5.82
C LEU A 71 4.44 10.64 -6.57
N ARG A 72 4.44 10.59 -7.91
CA ARG A 72 5.64 10.86 -8.71
C ARG A 72 6.12 12.30 -8.53
N ASP A 73 5.21 13.26 -8.56
CA ASP A 73 5.54 14.69 -8.42
C ASP A 73 6.16 15.01 -7.04
N TYR A 74 5.70 14.34 -5.99
CA TYR A 74 6.29 14.44 -4.64
C TYR A 74 7.54 13.58 -4.41
N GLY A 75 8.00 12.82 -5.42
CA GLY A 75 9.21 11.99 -5.35
C GLY A 75 9.02 10.62 -4.69
N HIS A 76 7.78 10.18 -4.44
CA HIS A 76 7.43 8.86 -3.91
C HIS A 76 7.34 7.82 -5.02
N PHE A 77 8.47 7.57 -5.71
CA PHE A 77 8.52 6.71 -6.89
C PHE A 77 8.13 5.25 -6.61
N ARG A 78 8.50 4.71 -5.44
CA ARG A 78 8.20 3.31 -5.08
C ARG A 78 6.70 3.08 -4.92
N GLU A 79 6.02 4.01 -4.27
CA GLU A 79 4.57 3.96 -4.06
C GLU A 79 3.81 4.18 -5.37
N ALA A 80 4.32 5.06 -6.24
CA ALA A 80 3.77 5.28 -7.57
C ALA A 80 3.96 4.06 -8.51
N ASP A 81 5.11 3.40 -8.44
CA ASP A 81 5.37 2.18 -9.21
C ASP A 81 4.45 1.04 -8.74
N ALA A 82 4.25 0.88 -7.43
CA ALA A 82 3.27 -0.08 -6.89
C ALA A 82 1.83 0.21 -7.37
N LEU A 83 1.42 1.48 -7.46
CA LEU A 83 0.12 1.83 -8.07
C LEU A 83 0.06 1.51 -9.57
N THR A 84 1.20 1.56 -10.26
CA THR A 84 1.29 1.15 -11.68
C THR A 84 0.97 -0.34 -11.81
N ASP A 85 1.54 -1.17 -10.94
CA ASP A 85 1.28 -2.61 -10.91
C ASP A 85 -0.18 -2.92 -10.57
N VAL A 86 -0.79 -2.16 -9.64
CA VAL A 86 -2.22 -2.28 -9.34
C VAL A 86 -3.08 -1.92 -10.56
N LEU A 87 -2.78 -0.82 -11.26
CA LEU A 87 -3.51 -0.42 -12.46
C LEU A 87 -3.40 -1.47 -13.57
N ILE A 88 -2.23 -2.08 -13.75
CA ILE A 88 -2.02 -3.17 -14.70
C ILE A 88 -2.88 -4.39 -14.31
N ASN A 89 -2.85 -4.80 -13.04
CA ASN A 89 -3.67 -5.92 -12.55
C ASN A 89 -5.17 -5.65 -12.66
N CYS A 90 -5.59 -4.40 -12.43
CA CYS A 90 -6.99 -4.00 -12.61
C CYS A 90 -7.43 -4.12 -14.08
N ALA A 91 -6.57 -3.79 -15.03
CA ALA A 91 -6.86 -3.87 -16.47
C ALA A 91 -6.73 -5.29 -17.04
N GLN A 92 -5.97 -6.17 -16.40
CA GLN A 92 -5.73 -7.54 -16.85
C GLN A 92 -7.01 -8.39 -16.82
N LEU A 93 -7.14 -9.32 -17.76
CA LEU A 93 -8.33 -10.17 -17.89
C LEU A 93 -8.53 -11.07 -16.64
N PRO A 94 -9.79 -11.37 -16.27
CA PRO A 94 -10.10 -12.29 -15.16
C PRO A 94 -9.51 -13.69 -15.33
N GLU A 95 -9.40 -14.17 -16.57
CA GLU A 95 -8.78 -15.47 -16.89
C GLU A 95 -7.29 -15.54 -16.52
N LEU A 96 -6.64 -14.38 -16.38
CA LEU A 96 -5.25 -14.23 -15.97
C LEU A 96 -5.14 -13.71 -14.53
N GLY A 97 -6.22 -13.76 -13.74
CA GLY A 97 -6.23 -13.30 -12.35
C GLY A 97 -6.35 -11.79 -12.15
N GLY A 98 -6.70 -11.02 -13.19
CA GLY A 98 -6.98 -9.58 -13.09
C GLY A 98 -8.48 -9.26 -12.89
N LEU A 99 -8.82 -7.97 -12.87
CA LEU A 99 -10.21 -7.51 -12.67
C LEU A 99 -10.96 -7.15 -13.97
N GLY A 100 -10.27 -7.10 -15.11
CA GLY A 100 -10.84 -6.81 -16.42
C GLY A 100 -11.48 -5.43 -16.53
N LEU A 101 -11.04 -4.46 -15.73
CA LEU A 101 -11.65 -3.14 -15.62
C LEU A 101 -11.18 -2.24 -16.76
N THR A 102 -12.10 -1.41 -17.27
CA THR A 102 -11.78 -0.38 -18.27
C THR A 102 -12.20 0.99 -17.74
N GLU A 103 -11.51 2.04 -18.21
CA GLU A 103 -11.69 3.43 -17.73
C GLU A 103 -13.10 4.00 -17.96
N HIS A 104 -13.88 3.36 -18.83
CA HIS A 104 -15.20 3.81 -19.28
C HIS A 104 -16.35 3.00 -18.68
N THR A 105 -16.07 1.99 -17.86
CA THR A 105 -17.10 1.15 -17.23
C THR A 105 -17.40 1.64 -15.83
N ASP A 106 -18.70 1.77 -15.50
CA ASP A 106 -19.13 1.96 -14.11
C ASP A 106 -18.76 0.69 -13.31
N LEU A 107 -17.94 0.87 -12.27
CA LEU A 107 -17.46 -0.22 -11.44
C LEU A 107 -18.57 -0.72 -10.50
N THR A 108 -18.61 -2.03 -10.26
CA THR A 108 -19.45 -2.58 -9.19
C THR A 108 -18.83 -2.31 -7.82
N GLU A 109 -19.64 -2.36 -6.76
CA GLU A 109 -19.15 -2.13 -5.39
C GLU A 109 -18.10 -3.17 -4.99
N GLU A 110 -18.25 -4.41 -5.47
CA GLU A 110 -17.27 -5.48 -5.26
C GLU A 110 -15.94 -5.16 -5.95
N GLN A 111 -15.98 -4.72 -7.21
CA GLN A 111 -14.77 -4.35 -7.97
C GLN A 111 -14.04 -3.16 -7.35
N ASP A 112 -14.79 -2.17 -6.85
CA ASP A 112 -14.21 -1.03 -6.12
C ASP A 112 -13.51 -1.48 -4.83
N SER A 113 -14.15 -2.35 -4.05
CA SER A 113 -13.57 -2.86 -2.80
C SER A 113 -12.33 -3.71 -3.05
N GLU A 114 -12.34 -4.52 -4.11
CA GLU A 114 -11.23 -5.39 -4.50
C GLU A 114 -10.03 -4.56 -5.00
N ALA A 115 -10.28 -3.53 -5.81
CA ALA A 115 -9.23 -2.62 -6.25
C ALA A 115 -8.57 -1.87 -5.07
N LEU A 116 -9.36 -1.39 -4.10
CA LEU A 116 -8.82 -0.77 -2.88
C LEU A 116 -8.06 -1.77 -2.01
N PHE A 117 -8.55 -3.01 -1.91
CA PHE A 117 -7.83 -4.09 -1.24
C PHE A 117 -6.47 -4.34 -1.90
N LEU A 118 -6.40 -4.44 -3.23
CA LEU A 118 -5.15 -4.58 -3.98
C LEU A 118 -4.19 -3.43 -3.69
N VAL A 119 -4.65 -2.17 -3.71
CA VAL A 119 -3.82 -1.01 -3.33
C VAL A 119 -3.22 -1.18 -1.93
N SER A 120 -4.05 -1.54 -0.95
CA SER A 120 -3.60 -1.74 0.42
C SER A 120 -2.59 -2.88 0.54
N ALA A 121 -2.80 -3.98 -0.19
CA ALA A 121 -1.94 -5.14 -0.18
C ALA A 121 -0.57 -4.83 -0.80
N TRP A 122 -0.52 -4.12 -1.93
CA TRP A 122 0.73 -3.72 -2.58
C TRP A 122 1.55 -2.76 -1.74
N TRP A 123 0.92 -1.79 -1.07
CA TRP A 123 1.63 -0.90 -0.15
C TRP A 123 2.09 -1.60 1.13
N GLU A 124 1.32 -2.56 1.66
CA GLU A 124 1.79 -3.37 2.78
C GLU A 124 2.93 -4.32 2.37
N ALA A 125 2.95 -4.79 1.12
CA ALA A 125 4.09 -5.53 0.59
C ALA A 125 5.37 -4.68 0.56
N LEU A 126 5.27 -3.38 0.24
CA LEU A 126 6.41 -2.46 0.37
C LEU A 126 6.88 -2.32 1.82
N ASN A 127 5.95 -2.22 2.78
CA ASN A 127 6.29 -2.21 4.21
C ASN A 127 6.98 -3.51 4.63
N SER A 128 6.50 -4.65 4.15
CA SER A 128 7.12 -5.95 4.38
C SER A 128 8.55 -6.00 3.83
N ALA A 129 8.75 -5.52 2.60
CA ALA A 129 10.08 -5.41 1.99
C ALA A 129 11.03 -4.45 2.75
N ASP A 130 10.49 -3.39 3.34
CA ASP A 130 11.25 -2.47 4.18
C ASP A 130 11.64 -3.14 5.53
N ARG A 131 10.76 -3.92 6.15
CA ARG A 131 11.04 -4.71 7.36
C ARG A 131 12.09 -5.80 7.12
N ALA A 132 11.98 -6.53 6.01
CA ALA A 132 12.86 -7.65 5.67
C ALA A 132 14.34 -7.24 5.53
N LYS A 133 14.65 -5.96 5.29
CA LYS A 133 16.03 -5.47 5.15
C LYS A 133 16.73 -5.19 6.49
N ALA A 134 15.99 -5.11 7.60
CA ALA A 134 16.54 -4.68 8.87
C ALA A 134 17.03 -5.89 9.71
N PHE A 135 18.21 -6.41 9.39
CA PHE A 135 18.87 -7.37 10.29
C PHE A 135 19.18 -6.70 11.64
N PRO A 136 18.91 -7.37 12.77
CA PRO A 136 19.34 -6.88 14.08
C PRO A 136 20.86 -6.67 14.08
N THR A 137 21.32 -5.56 14.66
CA THR A 137 22.76 -5.29 14.72
C THR A 137 23.45 -6.40 15.53
N PRO A 138 24.50 -7.05 15.00
CA PRO A 138 25.21 -8.09 15.72
C PRO A 138 25.75 -7.57 17.05
N LEU A 139 25.53 -8.32 18.12
CA LEU A 139 26.09 -7.98 19.43
C LEU A 139 27.61 -8.16 19.37
N ARG A 140 28.35 -7.11 19.75
CA ARG A 140 29.82 -7.12 19.77
C ARG A 140 30.40 -8.07 20.82
N THR A 141 29.65 -8.30 21.89
CA THR A 141 30.04 -9.15 23.01
C THR A 141 28.84 -9.94 23.52
N ARG A 142 29.12 -11.08 24.16
CA ARG A 142 28.09 -11.89 24.81
C ARG A 142 27.63 -11.20 26.10
N PRO A 143 26.33 -10.91 26.29
CA PRO A 143 25.82 -10.35 27.53
C PRO A 143 26.03 -11.28 28.72
N GLU A 144 26.25 -10.69 29.90
CA GLU A 144 26.43 -11.42 31.14
C GLU A 144 25.17 -12.24 31.50
N GLY A 145 25.36 -13.42 32.08
CA GLY A 145 24.25 -14.32 32.43
C GLY A 145 23.59 -15.05 31.26
N ARG A 146 23.90 -14.70 30.00
CA ARG A 146 23.37 -15.42 28.84
C ARG A 146 24.00 -16.81 28.75
N ARG A 147 23.18 -17.86 28.79
CA ARG A 147 23.56 -19.26 28.53
C ARG A 147 24.11 -19.45 27.11
N GLY A 148 24.94 -20.49 26.92
CA GLY A 148 25.36 -20.90 25.57
C GLY A 148 24.17 -21.45 24.78
N MET A 149 24.01 -20.98 23.55
CA MET A 149 22.92 -21.39 22.66
C MET A 149 23.42 -22.34 21.57
N THR A 150 22.59 -23.32 21.24
CA THR A 150 22.70 -24.16 20.05
C THR A 150 22.50 -23.34 18.77
N LEU A 151 22.79 -23.92 17.60
CA LEU A 151 22.55 -23.25 16.32
C LEU A 151 21.07 -22.89 16.14
N SER A 152 20.16 -23.83 16.45
CA SER A 152 18.71 -23.59 16.34
C SER A 152 18.25 -22.47 17.27
N GLU A 153 18.69 -22.47 18.53
CA GLU A 153 18.37 -21.40 19.48
C GLU A 153 18.90 -20.04 18.99
N LYS A 154 20.10 -20.00 18.40
CA LYS A 154 20.63 -18.76 17.79
C LYS A 154 19.76 -18.27 16.64
N ILE A 155 19.35 -19.15 15.73
CA ILE A 155 18.47 -18.81 14.61
C ILE A 155 17.14 -18.27 15.14
N PHE A 156 16.49 -18.97 16.05
CA PHE A 156 15.22 -18.51 16.63
C PHE A 156 15.36 -17.21 17.42
N SER A 157 16.45 -17.02 18.18
CA SER A 157 16.70 -15.77 18.90
C SER A 157 16.96 -14.57 17.98
N LEU A 158 17.42 -14.81 16.74
CA LEU A 158 17.65 -13.77 15.74
C LEU A 158 16.33 -13.36 15.07
N HIS A 159 15.40 -14.29 14.86
CA HIS A 159 14.09 -14.05 14.24
C HIS A 159 13.01 -13.71 15.28
N ASP A 160 13.33 -13.70 16.57
CA ASP A 160 12.39 -13.32 17.63
C ASP A 160 11.99 -11.84 17.47
N ILE A 161 10.69 -11.58 17.31
CA ILE A 161 10.14 -10.24 17.16
C ILE A 161 10.40 -9.40 18.41
N ASP A 162 10.37 -10.03 19.59
CA ASP A 162 10.64 -9.36 20.87
C ASP A 162 12.14 -9.07 21.07
N GLN A 163 13.02 -9.59 20.19
CA GLN A 163 14.47 -9.45 20.22
C GLN A 163 15.09 -9.69 21.60
N ARG A 164 14.61 -10.69 22.35
CA ARG A 164 15.10 -11.00 23.72
C ARG A 164 16.58 -11.40 23.72
N GLY A 165 17.10 -11.82 22.57
CA GLY A 165 18.51 -12.12 22.35
C GLY A 165 18.96 -13.49 22.90
N SER A 166 18.05 -14.26 23.48
CA SER A 166 18.24 -15.68 23.78
C SER A 166 16.91 -16.40 23.91
N VAL A 167 16.89 -17.68 23.56
CA VAL A 167 15.73 -18.55 23.68
C VAL A 167 16.16 -19.88 24.30
N ALA A 168 15.23 -20.55 24.98
CA ALA A 168 15.41 -21.87 25.57
C ALA A 168 14.27 -22.83 25.14
N PRO A 169 14.49 -24.15 25.19
CA PRO A 169 13.43 -25.11 24.90
C PRO A 169 12.28 -24.96 25.89
N GLY A 170 11.06 -24.88 25.38
CA GLY A 170 9.85 -24.63 26.18
C GLY A 170 9.38 -23.17 26.16
N ASP A 171 10.20 -22.24 25.64
CA ASP A 171 9.78 -20.85 25.46
C ASP A 171 8.77 -20.72 24.32
N LEU A 172 7.72 -19.93 24.54
CA LEU A 172 6.82 -19.49 23.49
C LEU A 172 7.31 -18.15 22.95
N ILE A 173 7.70 -18.14 21.66
CA ILE A 173 8.25 -16.97 20.97
C ILE A 173 7.43 -16.65 19.74
N ARG A 174 7.45 -15.38 19.32
CA ARG A 174 6.88 -14.94 18.05
C ARG A 174 8.04 -14.67 17.11
N VAL A 175 8.04 -15.33 15.95
CA VAL A 175 9.14 -15.21 15.00
C VAL A 175 8.69 -14.49 13.74
N ASP A 176 9.59 -13.69 13.20
CA ASP A 176 9.48 -13.18 11.84
C ASP A 176 9.86 -14.29 10.85
N VAL A 177 9.08 -14.44 9.78
CA VAL A 177 9.22 -15.54 8.81
C VAL A 177 9.69 -14.98 7.49
N ASP A 178 10.89 -15.36 7.05
CA ASP A 178 11.47 -14.81 5.81
C ASP A 178 10.70 -15.24 4.55
N TRP A 179 10.13 -16.45 4.56
CA TRP A 179 9.55 -17.09 3.39
C TRP A 179 8.57 -18.19 3.80
N VAL A 180 7.44 -18.26 3.09
CA VAL A 180 6.45 -19.32 3.22
C VAL A 180 6.42 -20.10 1.91
N ILE A 181 6.65 -21.40 1.99
CA ILE A 181 6.49 -22.32 0.87
C ILE A 181 5.35 -23.28 1.21
N ALA A 182 4.41 -23.40 0.29
CA ALA A 182 3.30 -24.35 0.40
C ALA A 182 3.31 -25.30 -0.82
N SER A 183 2.99 -26.57 -0.56
CA SER A 183 2.77 -27.58 -1.61
C SER A 183 1.27 -27.67 -1.92
N GLU A 184 0.88 -28.06 -3.14
CA GLU A 184 -0.53 -28.28 -3.49
C GLU A 184 -1.26 -29.20 -2.49
N ALA A 185 -0.56 -30.20 -1.95
CA ALA A 185 -1.09 -31.10 -0.93
C ALA A 185 -1.46 -30.40 0.40
N SER A 186 -0.87 -29.25 0.71
CA SER A 186 -1.19 -28.47 1.92
C SER A 186 -2.40 -27.54 1.76
N TRP A 187 -2.90 -27.34 0.53
CA TRP A 187 -4.09 -26.52 0.24
C TRP A 187 -5.38 -27.35 0.15
N ALA A 188 -5.27 -28.67 0.10
CA ALA A 188 -6.42 -29.55 0.02
C ALA A 188 -7.19 -29.54 1.35
N VAL A 189 -8.35 -28.92 1.34
CA VAL A 189 -9.38 -29.18 2.36
C VAL A 189 -9.79 -30.64 2.17
N SER A 190 -9.55 -31.49 3.18
CA SER A 190 -10.16 -32.82 3.21
C SER A 190 -11.67 -32.64 3.12
N ALA A 191 -12.24 -32.99 1.96
CA ALA A 191 -13.68 -33.03 1.74
C ALA A 191 -14.34 -34.13 2.58
#